data_AF-A0A0R3QEU7-F1
#
_entry.id   AF-A0A0R3QEU7-F1
#
_cell.length_a   1.000
_cell.length_b   1.000
_cell.length_c   1.000
_cell.angle_alpha   90.00
_cell.angle_beta   90.00
_cell.angle_gamma   90.00
#
_symmetry.space_group_name_H-M   'P 1'
#
loop_
_entity.id
_entity.type
_entity.pdbx_description
1 polymer ?
#
loop_
_entity_poly.entity_id
_entity_poly.type
_entity_poly.pdbx_seq_one_letter_code
_entity_poly.pdbx_strand_id
1 'polypeptide(L)'
;MVPDGCVHLQLNGLVAIARQLGIDCVPAVVGWNHCRGGTHPVLDGCVVLKKHEDELREAWSKQYEKKKLAAKLRRTQRAMKNWRRLVKGLLTLRKVRARFASKDHRLLLVDEKLENDEKVEENATMANDEETLAWPPTVYSLPDVNSK
;
A
#
# COMPACT_ATOMS: atom_id res chain seq x y z
N MET A 1 6.26 25.86 25.21
CA MET A 1 5.85 27.14 25.83
C MET A 1 5.08 27.93 24.79
N VAL A 2 3.93 28.51 25.14
CA VAL A 2 3.10 29.29 24.21
C VAL A 2 3.15 30.76 24.66
N PRO A 3 3.48 31.70 23.78
CA PRO A 3 3.50 33.12 24.13
C PRO A 3 2.09 33.63 24.46
N ASP A 4 2.02 34.68 25.25
CA ASP A 4 0.74 35.29 25.63
C ASP A 4 -0.04 35.76 24.41
N GLY A 5 -1.35 35.51 24.41
CA GLY A 5 -2.23 35.85 23.29
C GLY A 5 -2.19 34.86 22.12
N CYS A 6 -1.36 33.82 22.17
CA CYS A 6 -1.33 32.73 21.20
C CYS A 6 -1.92 31.44 21.77
N VAL A 7 -2.27 30.52 20.85
CA VAL A 7 -2.78 29.18 21.14
C VAL A 7 -2.00 28.18 20.32
N HIS A 8 -1.67 27.05 20.95
CA HIS A 8 -1.06 25.90 20.28
C HIS A 8 -2.16 24.94 19.83
N LEU A 9 -2.26 24.73 18.52
CA LEU A 9 -3.21 23.82 17.89
C LEU A 9 -2.50 22.55 17.44
N GLN A 10 -2.83 21.42 18.07
CA GLN A 10 -2.27 20.09 17.76
C GLN A 10 -3.05 19.40 16.62
N LEU A 11 -3.11 20.02 15.45
CA LEU A 11 -3.70 19.41 14.26
C LEU A 11 -2.68 19.30 13.13
N ASN A 12 -2.75 18.17 12.40
CA ASN A 12 -1.80 17.88 11.33
C ASN A 12 -2.01 18.77 10.11
N GLY A 13 -0.92 19.34 9.60
CA GLY A 13 -0.92 20.07 8.32
C GLY A 13 -1.49 21.49 8.37
N LEU A 14 -1.71 22.05 9.56
CA LEU A 14 -2.26 23.41 9.74
C LEU A 14 -1.47 24.49 9.01
N VAL A 15 -0.13 24.39 8.98
CA VAL A 15 0.75 25.39 8.34
C VAL A 15 0.40 25.61 6.87
N ALA A 16 0.06 24.54 6.15
CA ALA A 16 -0.33 24.64 4.75
C ALA A 16 -1.69 25.34 4.57
N ILE A 17 -2.61 25.12 5.51
CA ILE A 17 -3.95 25.72 5.50
C ILE A 17 -3.87 27.19 5.87
N ALA A 18 -3.11 27.53 6.91
CA ALA A 18 -2.87 28.90 7.33
C ALA A 18 -2.24 29.73 6.21
N ARG A 19 -1.27 29.16 5.46
CA ARG A 19 -0.69 29.81 4.29
C ARG A 19 -1.69 30.06 3.16
N GLN A 20 -2.71 29.20 3.01
CA GLN A 20 -3.78 29.41 2.02
C GLN A 20 -4.73 30.53 2.43
N LEU A 21 -4.95 30.72 3.74
CA LEU A 21 -5.80 31.76 4.30
C LEU A 21 -5.06 33.09 4.51
N GLY A 22 -3.73 33.09 4.46
CA GLY A 22 -2.92 34.28 4.74
C GLY A 22 -2.81 34.60 6.24
N ILE A 23 -2.98 33.59 7.10
CA ILE A 23 -2.85 33.73 8.56
C ILE A 23 -1.42 33.41 8.97
N ASP A 24 -0.85 34.25 9.83
CA ASP A 24 0.47 34.01 10.43
C ASP A 24 0.41 32.80 11.37
N CYS A 25 1.14 31.74 11.01
CA CYS A 25 1.21 30.49 11.75
C CYS A 25 2.65 30.00 11.79
N VAL A 26 3.11 29.59 12.97
CA VAL A 26 4.46 29.07 13.20
C VAL A 26 4.35 27.60 13.59
N PRO A 27 5.09 26.67 12.94
CA PRO A 27 5.10 25.28 13.36
C PRO A 27 5.67 25.14 14.78
N ALA A 28 5.00 24.36 15.62
CA ALA A 28 5.43 24.17 17.01
C ALA A 28 6.38 22.98 17.12
N VAL A 29 7.61 23.23 17.59
CA VAL A 29 8.56 22.18 17.98
C VAL A 29 8.28 21.83 19.44
N VAL A 30 7.74 20.65 19.69
CA VAL A 30 7.33 20.22 21.05
C VAL A 30 8.41 19.37 21.72
N GLY A 31 9.30 18.77 20.94
CA GLY A 31 10.40 17.98 21.49
C GLY A 31 11.41 17.57 20.43
N TRP A 32 12.27 16.63 20.82
CA TRP A 32 13.31 16.07 19.96
C TRP A 32 13.22 14.54 19.99
N ASN A 33 13.24 13.93 18.82
CA ASN A 33 13.27 12.50 18.64
C ASN A 33 14.68 12.07 18.26
N HIS A 34 15.27 11.20 19.06
CA HIS A 34 16.60 10.64 18.84
C HIS A 34 16.44 9.25 18.23
N CYS A 35 16.53 9.16 16.90
CA CYS A 35 16.33 7.93 16.14
C CYS A 35 17.49 7.75 15.15
N ARG A 36 17.93 6.50 14.96
CA ARG A 36 18.95 6.12 13.95
C ARG A 36 20.25 6.94 14.02
N GLY A 37 20.72 7.23 15.23
CA GLY A 37 21.97 7.96 15.45
C GLY A 37 21.89 9.48 15.17
N GLY A 38 20.70 10.02 14.91
CA GLY A 38 20.46 11.45 14.71
C GLY A 38 19.41 12.01 15.66
N THR A 39 19.38 13.34 15.77
CA THR A 39 18.38 14.09 16.56
C THR A 39 17.50 14.89 15.62
N HIS A 40 16.19 14.62 15.63
CA HIS A 40 15.21 15.26 14.76
C HIS A 40 14.18 16.02 15.59
N PRO A 41 13.79 17.26 15.23
CA PRO A 41 12.75 17.98 15.94
C PRO A 41 11.38 17.33 15.69
N VAL A 42 10.60 17.15 16.76
CA VAL A 42 9.21 16.70 16.70
C VAL A 42 8.34 17.94 16.49
N LEU A 43 7.86 18.08 15.26
CA LEU A 43 6.87 19.09 14.89
C LEU A 43 5.48 18.56 15.23
N ASP A 44 4.79 19.23 16.13
CA ASP A 44 3.44 18.89 16.53
C ASP A 44 2.56 20.13 16.46
N GLY A 45 1.73 20.20 15.42
CA GLY A 45 0.80 21.31 15.23
C GLY A 45 1.44 22.66 14.89
N CYS A 46 0.73 23.73 15.21
CA CYS A 46 1.16 25.11 14.95
C CYS A 46 0.67 26.06 16.06
N VAL A 47 1.42 27.15 16.27
CA VAL A 47 1.04 28.26 17.16
C VAL A 47 0.44 29.39 16.31
N VAL A 48 -0.73 29.87 16.71
CA VAL A 48 -1.49 30.93 16.05
C VAL A 48 -1.99 31.93 17.10
N LEU A 49 -2.28 33.17 16.69
CA LEU A 49 -3.02 34.10 17.54
C LEU A 49 -4.42 33.55 17.88
N LYS A 50 -4.88 33.81 19.13
CA LYS A 50 -6.22 33.44 19.62
C LYS A 50 -7.36 33.83 18.68
N LYS A 51 -7.25 34.97 18.01
CA LYS A 51 -8.30 35.51 17.13
C LYS A 51 -8.59 34.64 15.90
N HIS A 52 -7.59 33.91 15.41
CA HIS A 52 -7.68 33.12 14.18
C HIS A 52 -7.87 31.62 14.44
N GLU A 53 -8.02 31.23 15.70
CA GLU A 53 -8.15 29.82 16.09
C GLU A 53 -9.36 29.15 15.42
N ASP A 54 -10.53 29.76 15.57
CA ASP A 54 -11.80 29.22 15.09
C ASP A 54 -11.82 29.11 13.56
N GLU A 55 -11.42 30.19 12.88
CA GLU A 55 -11.34 30.25 11.41
C GLU A 55 -10.43 29.14 10.86
N LEU A 56 -9.26 28.95 11.47
CA LEU A 56 -8.31 27.94 11.04
C LEU A 56 -8.83 26.52 11.32
N ARG A 57 -9.52 26.29 12.44
CA ARG A 57 -10.09 25.00 12.81
C ARG A 57 -11.24 24.59 11.87
N GLU A 58 -12.09 25.54 11.50
CA GLU A 58 -13.13 25.33 10.51
C GLU A 58 -12.56 25.00 9.13
N ALA A 59 -11.57 25.78 8.67
CA ALA A 59 -10.91 25.54 7.39
C ALA A 59 -10.22 24.18 7.36
N TRP A 60 -9.55 23.81 8.46
CA TRP A 60 -8.94 22.49 8.63
C TRP A 60 -9.96 21.37 8.51
N SER A 61 -11.11 21.50 9.17
CA SER A 61 -12.19 20.51 9.15
C SER A 61 -12.73 20.31 7.73
N LYS A 62 -13.02 21.40 7.01
CA LYS A 62 -13.47 21.38 5.60
C LYS A 62 -12.44 20.71 4.68
N GLN A 63 -11.15 21.00 4.85
CA GLN A 63 -10.10 20.41 4.02
C GLN A 63 -9.88 18.93 4.34
N TYR A 64 -9.98 18.54 5.62
CA TYR A 64 -9.84 17.17 6.06
C TYR A 64 -10.96 16.29 5.48
N GLU A 65 -12.21 16.77 5.50
CA GLU A 65 -13.34 16.10 4.88
C GLU A 65 -13.16 15.89 3.38
N LYS A 66 -12.76 16.94 2.64
CA LYS A 66 -12.44 16.85 1.21
C LYS A 66 -11.36 15.79 0.95
N LYS A 67 -10.28 15.78 1.74
CA LYS A 67 -9.19 14.81 1.63
C LYS A 67 -9.68 13.38 1.92
N LYS A 68 -10.56 13.20 2.91
CA LYS A 68 -11.16 11.91 3.26
C LYS A 68 -12.02 11.36 2.12
N LEU A 69 -12.86 12.19 1.52
CA LEU A 69 -13.69 11.82 0.36
C LEU A 69 -12.81 11.47 -0.86
N ALA A 70 -11.81 12.29 -1.17
CA ALA A 70 -10.86 12.01 -2.25
C ALA A 70 -10.08 10.71 -2.04
N ALA A 71 -9.68 10.41 -0.80
CA ALA A 71 -9.01 9.15 -0.46
C ALA A 71 -9.93 7.94 -0.64
N LYS A 72 -11.20 8.04 -0.25
CA LYS A 72 -12.20 6.99 -0.51
C LYS A 72 -12.38 6.75 -2.02
N LEU A 73 -12.54 7.82 -2.80
CA LEU A 73 -12.68 7.72 -4.26
C LEU A 73 -11.43 7.11 -4.91
N ARG A 74 -10.23 7.51 -4.47
CA ARG A 74 -8.98 6.91 -4.97
C ARG A 74 -8.88 5.42 -4.67
N ARG A 75 -9.35 4.97 -3.49
CA ARG A 75 -9.40 3.54 -3.15
C ARG A 75 -10.35 2.78 -4.06
N THR A 76 -11.58 3.27 -4.26
CA THR A 76 -12.55 2.61 -5.13
C THR A 76 -12.09 2.58 -6.59
N GLN A 77 -11.52 3.68 -7.10
CA GLN A 77 -10.96 3.73 -8.45
C GLN A 77 -9.78 2.75 -8.63
N ARG A 78 -8.90 2.63 -7.63
CA ARG A 78 -7.80 1.64 -7.66
C ARG A 78 -8.34 0.22 -7.71
N ALA A 79 -9.33 -0.11 -6.88
CA ALA A 79 -9.98 -1.41 -6.89
C ALA A 79 -10.59 -1.70 -8.27
N MET A 80 -11.39 -0.77 -8.82
CA MET A 80 -12.00 -0.92 -10.14
C MET A 80 -10.97 -1.09 -11.27
N LYS A 81 -9.86 -0.34 -11.22
CA LYS A 81 -8.75 -0.49 -12.18
C LYS A 81 -8.11 -1.87 -12.08
N ASN A 82 -7.90 -2.38 -10.86
CA ASN A 82 -7.33 -3.71 -10.64
C ASN A 82 -8.27 -4.81 -11.12
N TRP A 83 -9.57 -4.73 -10.83
CA TRP A 83 -10.58 -5.66 -11.35
C TRP A 83 -10.61 -5.67 -12.88
N ARG A 84 -10.58 -4.50 -13.51
CA ARG A 84 -10.51 -4.41 -14.97
C ARG A 84 -9.25 -5.06 -15.53
N ARG A 85 -8.09 -4.91 -14.85
CA ARG A 85 -6.84 -5.58 -15.24
C ARG A 85 -6.96 -7.10 -15.12
N LEU A 86 -7.56 -7.59 -14.04
CA LEU A 86 -7.76 -9.02 -13.82
C LEU A 86 -8.64 -9.65 -14.91
N VAL A 87 -9.81 -9.06 -15.20
CA VAL A 87 -10.71 -9.57 -16.24
C VAL A 87 -10.05 -9.52 -17.62
N LYS A 88 -9.34 -8.42 -17.95
CA LYS A 88 -8.58 -8.33 -19.21
C LYS A 88 -7.47 -9.38 -19.29
N GLY A 89 -6.78 -9.65 -18.17
CA GLY A 89 -5.77 -10.69 -18.05
C GLY A 89 -6.38 -12.07 -18.34
N LEU A 90 -7.50 -12.41 -17.70
CA LEU A 90 -8.20 -13.68 -17.91
C LEU A 90 -8.66 -13.87 -19.37
N LEU A 91 -9.24 -12.83 -19.99
CA LEU A 91 -9.61 -12.87 -21.41
C LEU A 91 -8.40 -13.06 -22.33
N THR A 92 -7.28 -12.41 -22.00
CA THR A 92 -6.04 -12.54 -22.77
C THR A 92 -5.47 -13.94 -22.64
N LEU A 93 -5.40 -14.49 -21.42
CA LEU A 93 -4.98 -15.86 -21.16
C LEU A 93 -5.84 -16.87 -21.94
N ARG A 94 -7.17 -16.70 -21.93
CA ARG A 94 -8.08 -17.55 -22.72
C ARG A 94 -7.79 -17.46 -24.22
N LYS A 95 -7.55 -16.26 -24.76
CA LYS A 95 -7.21 -16.06 -26.18
C LYS A 95 -5.86 -16.70 -26.54
N VAL A 96 -4.85 -16.55 -25.69
CA VAL A 96 -3.53 -17.15 -25.89
C VAL A 96 -3.65 -18.67 -25.84
N ARG A 97 -4.35 -19.23 -24.85
CA ARG A 97 -4.61 -20.67 -24.73
C ARG A 97 -5.30 -21.22 -25.99
N ALA A 98 -6.35 -20.55 -26.49
CA ALA A 98 -7.04 -20.98 -27.70
C ALA A 98 -6.18 -20.95 -28.97
N ARG A 99 -5.20 -20.04 -29.06
CA ARG A 99 -4.33 -19.89 -30.24
C ARG A 99 -3.08 -20.77 -30.20
N PHE A 100 -2.54 -21.04 -29.01
CA PHE A 100 -1.22 -21.66 -28.85
C PHE A 100 -1.23 -22.98 -28.06
N ALA A 101 -2.24 -23.25 -27.22
CA ALA A 101 -2.25 -24.47 -26.38
C ALA A 101 -2.56 -25.77 -27.15
N SER A 102 -2.77 -25.70 -28.46
CA SER A 102 -3.04 -26.88 -29.30
C SER A 102 -1.77 -27.60 -29.79
N LYS A 103 -0.55 -27.08 -29.55
CA LYS A 103 0.69 -27.72 -30.03
C LYS A 103 1.78 -27.95 -28.97
N ASP A 104 1.78 -27.22 -27.86
CA ASP A 104 2.73 -27.45 -26.77
C ASP A 104 2.01 -27.98 -25.54
N HIS A 105 2.02 -29.31 -25.37
CA HIS A 105 1.70 -29.98 -24.10
C HIS A 105 2.82 -29.76 -23.06
N ARG A 106 3.36 -28.54 -22.94
CA ARG A 106 4.34 -28.17 -21.93
C ARG A 106 3.73 -27.10 -21.02
N LEU A 107 3.17 -27.62 -19.92
CA LEU A 107 3.08 -26.96 -18.61
C LEU A 107 2.00 -25.87 -18.44
N LEU A 108 0.75 -26.32 -18.35
CA LEU A 108 -0.29 -25.65 -17.55
C LEU A 108 -0.96 -26.66 -16.57
N LEU A 109 -0.18 -27.62 -16.07
CA LEU A 109 -0.61 -28.60 -15.05
C LEU A 109 -0.46 -28.09 -13.61
N VAL A 110 0.02 -26.86 -13.42
CA VAL A 110 0.23 -26.28 -12.07
C VAL A 110 -1.12 -25.93 -11.42
N ASP A 111 -2.09 -25.47 -12.21
CA ASP A 111 -3.42 -25.09 -11.69
C ASP A 111 -4.25 -26.33 -11.30
N GLU A 112 -4.17 -27.44 -12.05
CA GLU A 112 -4.93 -28.68 -11.75
C GLU A 112 -4.37 -29.49 -10.57
N LYS A 113 -3.09 -29.30 -10.20
CA LYS A 113 -2.50 -29.98 -9.05
C LYS A 113 -2.95 -29.39 -7.72
N LEU A 114 -3.07 -28.07 -7.62
CA LEU A 114 -3.55 -27.40 -6.40
C LEU A 114 -4.98 -27.83 -6.01
N GLU A 115 -5.86 -28.07 -6.99
CA GLU A 115 -7.24 -28.55 -6.73
C GLU A 115 -7.31 -30.04 -6.36
N ASN A 116 -6.29 -30.83 -6.70
CA ASN A 116 -6.22 -32.25 -6.36
C ASN A 116 -5.47 -32.51 -5.05
N ASP A 117 -4.46 -31.70 -4.72
CA ASP A 117 -3.68 -31.83 -3.49
C ASP A 117 -4.52 -31.45 -2.24
N GLU A 118 -5.46 -30.51 -2.35
CA GLU A 118 -6.46 -30.22 -1.29
C GLU A 118 -7.35 -31.44 -0.95
N LYS A 119 -7.50 -32.42 -1.86
CA LYS A 119 -8.25 -33.66 -1.61
C LYS A 119 -7.40 -34.78 -1.02
N VAL A 120 -6.07 -34.66 -1.07
CA VAL A 120 -5.14 -35.67 -0.53
C VAL A 120 -4.76 -35.34 0.92
N GLU A 121 -4.74 -34.07 1.33
CA GLU A 121 -4.35 -33.64 2.68
C GLU A 121 -5.34 -34.03 3.80
N GLU A 122 -6.61 -34.35 3.50
CA GLU A 122 -7.54 -34.85 4.54
C GLU A 122 -7.19 -36.25 5.06
N ASN A 123 -6.26 -36.99 4.43
CA ASN A 123 -5.95 -38.39 4.78
C ASN A 123 -4.51 -38.66 5.25
N ALA A 124 -3.68 -37.66 5.53
CA ALA A 124 -2.30 -37.90 5.98
C ALA A 124 -1.90 -37.03 7.17
N THR A 125 -1.93 -37.62 8.38
CA THR A 125 -1.37 -37.00 9.58
C THR A 125 0.14 -37.23 9.69
N MET A 126 0.86 -36.14 9.99
CA MET A 126 2.18 -35.98 10.64
C MET A 126 3.46 -36.42 9.89
N ALA A 127 4.20 -35.45 9.34
CA ALA A 127 5.67 -35.51 9.23
C ALA A 127 6.32 -34.10 9.07
N ASN A 128 7.00 -33.66 10.13
CA ASN A 128 8.10 -32.68 10.26
C ASN A 128 8.12 -31.38 9.42
N ASP A 129 7.91 -30.27 10.13
CA ASP A 129 7.93 -28.88 9.67
C ASP A 129 9.34 -28.27 9.61
N GLU A 130 10.14 -28.58 8.58
CA GLU A 130 11.27 -27.70 8.17
C GLU A 130 11.53 -27.68 6.65
N GLU A 131 11.08 -28.70 5.89
CA GLU A 131 11.22 -28.73 4.43
C GLU A 131 10.04 -28.09 3.66
N THR A 132 8.95 -27.74 4.33
CA THR A 132 7.72 -27.20 3.71
C THR A 132 7.82 -25.73 3.28
N LEU A 133 8.94 -25.04 3.58
CA LEU A 133 9.18 -23.63 3.20
C LEU A 133 10.11 -23.44 2.00
N ALA A 134 10.67 -24.51 1.43
CA ALA A 134 11.53 -24.41 0.26
C ALA A 134 10.69 -24.46 -1.04
N TRP A 135 10.89 -23.48 -1.92
CA TRP A 135 10.38 -23.57 -3.30
C TRP A 135 10.95 -24.84 -3.96
N PRO A 136 10.14 -25.62 -4.71
CA PRO A 136 10.60 -26.88 -5.28
C PRO A 136 11.81 -26.63 -6.20
N PRO A 137 12.91 -27.38 -6.03
CA PRO A 137 14.13 -27.16 -6.81
C PRO A 137 13.84 -27.41 -8.29
N THR A 138 14.03 -26.38 -9.12
CA THR A 138 13.89 -26.50 -10.57
C THR A 138 15.10 -27.24 -11.13
N VAL A 139 14.94 -28.52 -11.45
CA VAL A 139 15.96 -29.29 -12.16
C VAL A 139 15.94 -28.89 -13.64
N TYR A 140 16.86 -28.01 -14.05
CA TYR A 140 17.03 -27.64 -15.45
C TYR A 140 17.80 -28.73 -16.19
N SER A 141 17.10 -29.52 -16.99
CA SER A 141 17.70 -30.36 -18.03
C SER A 141 17.86 -29.53 -19.30
N LEU A 142 19.07 -28.99 -19.50
CA LEU A 142 19.43 -28.32 -20.75
C LEU A 142 19.61 -29.38 -21.85
N PRO A 143 19.07 -29.17 -23.06
CA PRO A 143 19.33 -30.07 -24.18
C PRO A 143 20.79 -29.94 -24.63
N ASP A 144 21.47 -31.07 -24.82
CA ASP A 144 22.86 -31.12 -25.27
C ASP A 144 23.01 -30.42 -26.63
N VAL A 145 23.85 -29.38 -26.65
CA VAL A 145 24.04 -28.49 -27.80
C VAL A 145 24.96 -29.10 -28.87
N ASN A 146 25.57 -30.27 -28.64
CA ASN A 146 26.41 -30.93 -29.63
C ASN A 146 25.89 -32.31 -30.01
N SER A 147 24.99 -32.33 -30.99
CA SER A 147 24.78 -33.48 -31.86
C SER A 147 24.67 -32.99 -33.30
N LYS A 148 25.84 -32.91 -33.95
CA LYS A 148 26.06 -32.97 -35.41
C LYS A 148 27.55 -33.22 -35.68
#